data_AF-A0A7V7AI65-F1
#
_entry.id   AF-A0A7V7AI65-F1
#
_cell.length_a   1.000
_cell.length_b   1.000
_cell.length_c   1.000
_cell.angle_alpha   90.00
_cell.angle_beta   90.00
_cell.angle_gamma   90.00
#
_symmetry.space_group_name_H-M   'P 1'
#
loop_
_entity.id
_entity.type
_entity.pdbx_description
1 polymer ?
#
loop_
_entity_poly.entity_id
_entity_poly.type
_entity_poly.pdbx_seq_one_letter_code
_entity_poly.pdbx_strand_id
1 'polypeptide(L)'
;MVAMVISRILGYARDLVIYATFGQNRITDAYNAAFSIPDFLYMLLVGGALSSAFIPVFSSYIATKREEEAWEVASIVFNLIMVLMVVGIGVGVV
;
A
#
# COMPACT_ATOMS: atom_id res chain seq x y z
N MET A 1 1.58 -7.57 16.52
CA MET A 1 2.67 -8.55 16.30
C MET A 1 2.14 -9.92 15.87
N VAL A 2 1.38 -10.64 16.70
CA VAL A 2 0.87 -12.00 16.37
C VAL A 2 0.04 -12.03 15.07
N ALA A 3 -0.89 -11.10 14.89
CA ALA A 3 -1.71 -11.01 13.67
C ALA A 3 -0.86 -10.77 12.40
N MET A 4 0.22 -9.99 12.49
CA MET A 4 1.13 -9.73 11.37
C MET A 4 1.93 -10.98 10.99
N VAL A 5 2.37 -11.76 11.99
CA VAL A 5 3.08 -13.03 11.76
C VAL A 5 2.15 -14.05 11.10
N ILE A 6 0.93 -14.19 11.61
CA ILE A 6 -0.08 -15.10 11.03
C ILE A 6 -0.39 -14.69 9.58
N SER A 7 -0.58 -13.39 9.31
CA SER A 7 -0.81 -12.89 7.96
C SER A 7 0.34 -13.25 7.01
N ARG A 8 1.60 -13.10 7.45
CA ARG A 8 2.77 -13.49 6.64
C ARG A 8 2.81 -14.99 6.35
N ILE A 9 2.53 -15.85 7.33
CA ILE A 9 2.49 -17.30 7.15
C ILE A 9 1.41 -17.70 6.15
N LEU A 10 0.21 -17.11 6.27
CA LEU A 10 -0.88 -17.34 5.32
C LEU A 10 -0.54 -16.86 3.91
N GLY A 11 0.16 -15.72 3.78
CA GLY A 11 0.69 -15.24 2.51
C GLY A 11 1.65 -16.23 1.85
N TYR A 12 2.61 -16.76 2.61
CA TYR A 12 3.52 -17.79 2.09
C TYR A 12 2.78 -19.07 1.69
N ALA A 13 1.79 -19.51 2.47
CA ALA A 13 0.99 -20.68 2.12
C ALA A 13 0.19 -20.46 0.82
N ARG A 14 -0.39 -19.26 0.64
CA ARG A 14 -1.06 -18.87 -0.61
C ARG A 14 -0.10 -18.96 -1.78
N ASP A 15 1.10 -18.38 -1.66
CA ASP A 15 2.06 -18.35 -2.75
C ASP A 15 2.51 -19.77 -3.13
N LEU A 16 2.76 -20.65 -2.15
CA LEU A 16 3.06 -22.07 -2.39
C LEU A 16 1.95 -22.78 -3.19
N VAL A 17 0.68 -22.56 -2.82
CA VAL A 17 -0.46 -23.17 -3.52
C VAL A 17 -0.55 -22.65 -4.96
N ILE A 18 -0.35 -21.34 -5.16
CA ILE A 18 -0.38 -20.74 -6.49
C ILE A 18 0.75 -21.28 -7.37
N TYR A 19 1.98 -21.32 -6.88
CA TYR A 19 3.11 -21.87 -7.62
C TYR A 19 2.97 -23.37 -7.90
N ALA A 20 2.44 -24.15 -6.95
CA ALA A 20 2.23 -25.58 -7.15
C ALA A 20 1.13 -25.89 -8.18
N THR A 21 0.10 -25.04 -8.26
CA THR A 21 -1.07 -25.27 -9.13
C THR A 21 -0.87 -24.69 -10.52
N PHE A 22 -0.32 -23.49 -10.63
CA PHE A 22 -0.20 -22.74 -11.88
C PHE A 22 1.22 -22.74 -12.45
N GLY A 23 2.25 -23.01 -11.64
CA GLY A 23 3.65 -22.92 -12.06
C GLY A 23 4.12 -21.47 -12.29
N GLN A 24 5.37 -21.31 -12.75
CA GLN A 24 5.91 -20.03 -13.19
C GLN A 24 5.43 -19.72 -14.61
N ASN A 25 4.46 -18.81 -14.72
CA ASN A 25 3.92 -18.37 -16.00
C ASN A 25 3.48 -16.90 -15.90
N ARG A 26 3.20 -16.29 -17.06
CA ARG A 26 2.83 -14.86 -17.17
C ARG A 26 1.57 -14.48 -16.38
N ILE A 27 0.67 -15.43 -16.11
CA ILE A 27 -0.56 -15.19 -15.33
C ILE A 27 -0.22 -15.11 -13.85
N THR A 28 0.64 -16.02 -13.35
CA THR A 28 1.17 -15.98 -11.98
C THR A 28 1.94 -14.69 -11.72
N ASP A 29 2.75 -14.24 -12.70
CA ASP A 29 3.48 -12.98 -12.59
C ASP A 29 2.54 -11.76 -12.53
N ALA A 30 1.50 -11.73 -13.37
CA ALA A 30 0.50 -10.66 -13.35
C ALA A 30 -0.31 -10.65 -12.05
N TYR A 31 -0.64 -11.83 -11.52
CA TYR A 31 -1.30 -11.95 -10.22
C TYR A 31 -0.43 -11.36 -9.12
N ASN A 32 0.86 -11.72 -9.06
CA ASN A 32 1.78 -11.21 -8.06
C ASN A 32 1.99 -9.69 -8.18
N ALA A 33 2.16 -9.18 -9.41
CA ALA A 33 2.30 -7.75 -9.67
C ALA A 33 1.07 -6.93 -9.21
N ALA A 34 -0.13 -7.52 -9.26
CA ALA A 34 -1.34 -6.85 -8.76
C ALA A 34 -1.29 -6.59 -7.24
N PHE A 35 -0.51 -7.37 -6.48
CA PHE A 35 -0.32 -7.15 -5.05
C PHE A 35 0.72 -6.07 -4.73
N SER A 36 1.56 -5.65 -5.68
CA SER A 36 2.56 -4.60 -5.46
C SER A 36 1.91 -3.28 -4.99
N ILE A 37 0.75 -2.92 -5.55
CA ILE A 37 0.02 -1.68 -5.20
C ILE A 37 -0.45 -1.69 -3.73
N PRO A 38 -1.28 -2.65 -3.28
CA PRO A 38 -1.74 -2.69 -1.89
C PRO A 38 -0.57 -2.91 -0.91
N ASP A 39 0.44 -3.69 -1.27
CA ASP A 39 1.60 -3.91 -0.40
C ASP A 39 2.42 -2.64 -0.21
N PHE A 40 2.61 -1.84 -1.26
CA PHE A 40 3.31 -0.56 -1.14
C PHE A 40 2.53 0.45 -0.29
N LEU A 41 1.21 0.54 -0.49
CA LEU A 41 0.34 1.37 0.35
C LEU A 41 0.42 0.94 1.82
N TYR A 42 0.39 -0.37 2.07
CA TYR A 42 0.55 -0.92 3.41
C TYR A 42 1.92 -0.55 3.99
N MET A 43 3.00 -0.66 3.22
CA MET A 43 4.34 -0.29 3.66
C MET A 43 4.46 1.20 3.98
N LEU A 44 3.89 2.10 3.17
CA LEU A 44 3.92 3.55 3.45
C LEU A 44 3.13 3.91 4.71
N LEU A 45 1.93 3.35 4.86
CA LEU A 45 1.01 3.68 5.94
C LEU A 45 1.39 2.97 7.24
N VAL A 46 1.63 1.67 7.21
CA VAL A 46 1.90 0.85 8.40
C VAL A 46 3.38 0.83 8.75
N GLY A 47 4.28 0.94 7.77
CA GLY A 47 5.71 1.12 8.01
C GLY A 47 6.07 2.46 8.68
N GLY A 48 5.09 3.37 8.80
CA GLY A 48 5.16 4.55 9.68
C GLY A 48 5.80 5.78 9.05
N ALA A 49 6.50 5.64 7.91
CA ALA A 49 7.16 6.75 7.24
C ALA A 49 6.17 7.85 6.84
N LEU A 50 5.07 7.49 6.17
CA LEU A 50 4.04 8.46 5.78
C LEU A 50 3.14 8.83 6.95
N SER A 51 2.68 7.84 7.71
CA SER A 51 1.73 8.04 8.81
C SER A 51 2.26 8.93 9.93
N SER A 52 3.57 8.90 10.20
CA SER A 52 4.19 9.76 11.24
C SER A 52 4.11 11.25 10.90
N ALA A 53 4.12 11.62 9.62
CA ALA A 53 3.95 13.01 9.18
C ALA A 53 2.49 13.34 8.86
N PHE A 54 1.76 12.42 8.23
CA PHE A 54 0.39 12.63 7.77
C PHE A 54 -0.61 12.75 8.92
N ILE A 55 -0.57 11.83 9.89
CA ILE A 55 -1.57 11.76 10.97
C ILE A 55 -1.56 13.04 11.83
N PRO A 56 -0.40 13.58 12.28
CA PRO A 56 -0.38 14.82 13.06
C PRO A 56 -0.88 16.03 12.27
N VAL A 57 -0.50 16.15 11.00
CA VAL A 57 -0.95 17.26 10.14
C VAL A 57 -2.46 17.19 9.96
N PHE A 58 -2.99 16.06 9.50
CA PHE A 58 -4.43 15.86 9.30
C PHE A 58 -5.22 16.11 10.60
N SER A 59 -4.75 15.55 11.72
CA SER A 59 -5.43 15.71 13.01
C SER A 59 -5.42 17.17 13.51
N SER A 60 -4.38 17.96 13.18
CA SER A 60 -4.32 19.37 13.55
C SER A 60 -5.32 20.24 12.78
N TYR A 61 -5.56 19.94 11.50
CA TYR A 61 -6.61 20.60 10.71
C TYR A 61 -8.01 20.25 11.23
N ILE A 62 -8.26 18.98 11.57
CA ILE A 62 -9.52 18.56 12.19
C ILE A 62 -9.72 19.25 13.56
N ALA A 63 -8.68 19.29 14.40
CA ALA A 63 -8.76 19.93 15.72
C ALA A 63 -9.05 21.44 15.65
N THR A 64 -8.65 22.10 14.56
CA THR A 64 -8.91 23.53 14.31
C THR A 64 -10.24 23.79 13.59
N LYS A 65 -11.09 22.75 13.42
CA LYS A 65 -12.36 22.78 12.67
C LYS A 65 -12.20 23.16 11.19
N ARG A 66 -11.04 22.90 10.60
CA ARG A 66 -10.72 23.13 9.18
C ARG A 66 -10.86 21.81 8.41
N GLU A 67 -12.05 21.22 8.43
CA GLU A 67 -12.29 19.89 7.85
C GLU A 67 -12.06 19.85 6.34
N GLU A 68 -12.50 20.88 5.59
CA GLU A 68 -12.26 20.95 4.13
C GLU A 68 -10.76 20.91 3.80
N GLU A 69 -9.95 21.70 4.51
CA GLU A 69 -8.50 21.73 4.31
C GLU A 69 -7.83 20.40 4.72
N ALA A 70 -8.34 19.73 5.76
CA ALA A 70 -7.88 18.38 6.12
C ALA A 70 -8.10 17.40 4.96
N TRP A 71 -9.29 17.42 4.35
CA TRP A 71 -9.62 16.59 3.19
C TRP A 71 -8.83 16.96 1.94
N GLU A 72 -8.51 18.24 1.77
CA GLU A 72 -7.64 18.70 0.68
C GLU A 72 -6.22 18.14 0.83
N VAL A 73 -5.64 18.20 2.04
CA VAL A 73 -4.33 17.59 2.33
C VAL A 73 -4.36 16.08 2.10
N ALA A 74 -5.41 15.40 2.57
CA ALA A 74 -5.58 13.96 2.33
C ALA A 74 -5.65 13.63 0.82
N SER A 75 -6.39 14.44 0.06
CA SER A 75 -6.53 14.28 -1.38
C SER A 75 -5.22 14.53 -2.11
N ILE A 76 -4.45 15.55 -1.72
CA ILE A 76 -3.12 15.84 -2.29
C ILE A 76 -2.18 14.66 -2.07
N VAL A 77 -2.10 14.16 -0.83
CA VAL A 77 -1.24 13.03 -0.47
C VAL A 77 -1.66 11.77 -1.23
N PHE A 78 -2.96 11.47 -1.27
CA PHE A 78 -3.48 10.31 -1.99
C PHE A 78 -3.20 10.39 -3.49
N ASN A 79 -3.47 11.53 -4.13
CA ASN A 79 -3.20 11.73 -5.56
C ASN A 79 -1.70 11.61 -5.87
N LEU A 80 -0.84 12.17 -5.02
CA LEU A 80 0.61 12.03 -5.17
C LEU A 80 1.04 10.56 -5.12
N ILE A 81 0.53 9.79 -4.16
CA ILE A 81 0.83 8.36 -4.05
C ILE A 81 0.34 7.61 -5.28
N MET A 82 -0.88 7.90 -5.76
CA MET A 82 -1.41 7.29 -6.98
C MET A 82 -0.55 7.57 -8.20
N VAL A 83 -0.08 8.82 -8.38
CA VAL A 83 0.83 9.17 -9.48
C VAL A 83 2.16 8.42 -9.34
N LEU A 84 2.74 8.37 -8.14
CA LEU A 84 3.98 7.63 -7.89
C LEU A 84 3.82 6.13 -8.15
N MET A 85 2.65 5.54 -7.83
CA MET A 85 2.33 4.15 -8.17
C MET A 85 2.26 3.92 -9.67
N VAL A 86 1.54 4.75 -10.40
CA VAL A 86 1.43 4.63 -11.87
C VAL A 86 2.80 4.77 -12.53
N VAL A 87 3.62 5.72 -12.08
CA VAL A 87 4.99 5.89 -12.58
C VAL A 87 5.87 4.71 -12.18
N GLY A 88 5.80 4.24 -10.94
CA GLY A 88 6.57 3.10 -10.44
C GLY A 88 6.32 1.83 -11.25
N ILE A 89 5.03 1.53 -11.51
CA ILE A 89 4.61 0.41 -12.37
C ILE A 89 5.11 0.63 -13.81
N GLY A 90 4.95 1.84 -14.34
CA GLY A 90 5.37 2.16 -15.72
C GLY A 90 6.87 2.01 -15.96
N VAL A 91 7.70 2.30 -14.94
CA VAL A 91 9.17 2.15 -15.00
C VAL A 91 9.60 0.73 -14.62
N GLY A 92 8.71 -0.13 -14.13
CA GLY A 92 9.01 -1.49 -13.69
C GLY A 92 9.76 -1.56 -12.35
N VAL A 93 9.64 -0.50 -11.54
CA VAL A 93 10.21 -0.43 -10.17
C VAL A 93 9.30 -1.14 -9.16
N VAL A 94 8.01 -1.24 -9.49
CA VAL A 94 6.91 -1.76 -8.65
C VAL A 94 6.08 -2.74 -9.49
#